data_AF-A0A7C6WPG2-F1
#
_entry.id   AF-A0A7C6WPG2-F1
#
_cell.length_a   1.000
_cell.length_b   1.000
_cell.length_c   1.000
_cell.angle_alpha   90.00
_cell.angle_beta   90.00
_cell.angle_gamma   90.00
#
_symmetry.space_group_name_H-M   'P 1'
#
loop_
_entity.id
_entity.type
_entity.pdbx_description
1 polymer ?
#
loop_
_entity_poly.entity_id
_entity_poly.type
_entity_poly.pdbx_seq_one_letter_code
_entity_poly.pdbx_strand_id
1 'polypeptide(L)'
;MADMDKSLKDILEEILKGYDFENGPLFKLRPKLRLHSALAYKSSLGEEKLYIEETVEKASDIFRHLDFEGDLLLVYDNIFNPNPEKEVKFIESILVNLKRKEEYTYEWFYEDGRELLKPIRRIYQVEGFMMEELFRQISLTDFAGDYDLASSIYIIDLKSKRIFYFYDDRGLYIIAREEKVLKDLWEMLPEYFFEDCHDFEIQIKELYWIDGSDDNKEDLCLHGDLEIRLNDEIIKYSPTVSAAGLRLLRSLFDDHQEGKGNHLFPCCGNTMLANKEGNKVEIIGCDQGLDWSIKHKNGLVTIEADENLKTTYYYLQYKKEVLNFIKQIEDFYKKAGERILPEDEIDREGYLAFCKEWKDLKEKSAWI
;
A
#
# COMPACT_ATOMS: atom_id res chain seq x y z
N MET A 1 1.93 -32.10 12.14
CA MET A 1 2.38 -32.61 13.46
C MET A 1 3.19 -31.58 14.28
N ALA A 2 3.86 -30.59 13.67
CA ALA A 2 4.64 -29.60 14.43
C ALA A 2 3.82 -28.45 15.09
N ASP A 3 2.57 -28.22 14.66
CA ASP A 3 1.75 -27.07 15.13
C ASP A 3 0.76 -27.41 16.26
N MET A 4 0.61 -28.67 16.66
CA MET A 4 -0.36 -29.04 17.71
C MET A 4 0.10 -28.67 19.13
N ASP A 5 1.41 -28.51 19.34
CA ASP A 5 1.99 -28.16 20.65
C ASP A 5 2.20 -26.65 20.85
N LYS A 6 2.04 -25.83 19.81
CA LYS A 6 2.15 -24.36 19.92
C LYS A 6 0.85 -23.77 20.47
N SER A 7 1.00 -22.79 21.37
CA SER A 7 -0.13 -21.97 21.82
C SER A 7 -0.69 -21.13 20.67
N LEU A 8 -1.96 -20.71 20.74
CA LEU A 8 -2.53 -19.78 19.77
C LEU A 8 -1.82 -18.43 19.81
N LYS A 9 -1.31 -18.03 20.98
CA LYS A 9 -0.45 -16.85 21.11
C LYS A 9 0.82 -16.99 20.26
N ASP A 10 1.55 -18.10 20.38
CA ASP A 10 2.80 -18.31 19.63
C ASP A 10 2.54 -18.32 18.12
N ILE A 11 1.43 -18.94 17.69
CA ILE A 11 1.02 -18.97 16.28
C ILE A 11 0.71 -17.56 15.77
N LEU A 12 -0.05 -16.76 16.54
CA LEU A 12 -0.35 -15.38 16.16
C LEU A 12 0.93 -14.54 16.09
N GLU A 13 1.82 -14.65 17.08
CA GLU A 13 3.10 -13.93 17.08
C GLU A 13 3.99 -14.29 15.89
N GLU A 14 4.02 -15.56 15.47
CA GLU A 14 4.75 -15.99 14.27
C GLU A 14 4.16 -15.36 13.00
N ILE A 15 2.83 -15.30 12.89
CA ILE A 15 2.15 -14.64 11.76
C ILE A 15 2.49 -13.15 11.74
N LEU A 16 2.38 -12.46 12.88
CA LEU A 16 2.60 -11.03 13.00
C LEU A 16 4.07 -10.64 12.74
N LYS A 17 5.03 -11.47 13.17
CA LYS A 17 6.45 -11.31 12.81
C LYS A 17 6.66 -11.37 11.30
N GLY A 18 5.87 -12.15 10.57
CA GLY A 18 5.86 -12.17 9.11
C GLY A 18 5.43 -10.85 8.45
N TYR A 19 4.86 -9.93 9.22
CA TYR A 19 4.44 -8.58 8.84
C TYR A 19 5.25 -7.47 9.54
N ASP A 20 6.43 -7.82 10.07
CA ASP A 20 7.30 -6.91 10.84
C ASP A 20 6.60 -6.26 12.06
N PHE A 21 5.66 -7.00 12.67
CA PHE A 21 4.93 -6.57 13.86
C PHE A 21 5.29 -7.43 15.07
N GLU A 22 6.01 -6.85 16.03
CA GLU A 22 6.52 -7.59 17.19
C GLU A 22 5.50 -7.73 18.32
N ASN A 23 4.87 -6.63 18.73
CA ASN A 23 3.94 -6.59 19.85
C ASN A 23 3.08 -5.31 19.82
N GLY A 24 2.03 -5.29 20.63
CA GLY A 24 1.13 -4.18 20.80
C GLY A 24 -0.23 -4.43 20.16
N PRO A 25 -1.08 -3.41 20.13
CA PRO A 25 -2.44 -3.53 19.63
C PRO A 25 -2.48 -3.69 18.12
N LEU A 26 -3.31 -4.61 17.63
CA LEU A 26 -3.35 -4.97 16.21
C LEU A 26 -3.81 -3.82 15.30
N PHE A 27 -4.49 -2.79 15.81
CA PHE A 27 -4.86 -1.63 14.99
C PHE A 27 -3.64 -0.78 14.57
N LYS A 28 -2.48 -1.03 15.20
CA LYS A 28 -1.18 -0.46 14.81
C LYS A 28 -0.46 -1.31 13.76
N LEU A 29 -0.98 -2.49 13.38
CA LEU A 29 -0.46 -3.29 12.28
C LEU A 29 -0.69 -2.55 10.96
N ARG A 30 0.36 -1.94 10.44
CA ARG A 30 0.30 -1.09 9.24
C ARG A 30 1.41 -1.47 8.23
N PRO A 31 1.42 -2.72 7.75
CA PRO A 31 2.44 -3.18 6.81
C PRO A 31 2.32 -2.45 5.47
N LYS A 32 3.41 -2.48 4.72
CA LYS A 32 3.52 -1.88 3.38
C LYS A 32 2.48 -2.43 2.40
N LEU A 33 2.24 -3.74 2.46
CA LEU A 33 1.33 -4.46 1.57
C LEU A 33 -0.05 -4.59 2.23
N ARG A 34 -0.97 -3.73 1.79
CA ARG A 34 -2.37 -3.78 2.20
C ARG A 34 -3.28 -3.14 1.15
N LEU A 35 -4.51 -3.62 1.07
CA LEU A 35 -5.61 -2.93 0.40
C LEU A 35 -6.52 -2.28 1.42
N HIS A 36 -7.08 -1.14 1.04
CA HIS A 36 -8.11 -0.46 1.80
C HIS A 36 -9.38 -0.35 0.97
N SER A 37 -10.49 -0.74 1.58
CA SER A 37 -11.81 -0.55 1.02
C SER A 37 -12.58 0.39 1.94
N ALA A 38 -12.97 1.54 1.40
CA ALA A 38 -14.08 2.32 1.94
C ALA A 38 -15.37 1.54 1.63
N LEU A 39 -16.31 1.46 2.56
CA LEU A 39 -17.48 0.61 2.38
C LEU A 39 -18.63 1.37 1.71
N ALA A 40 -19.48 2.04 2.49
CA ALA A 40 -20.55 2.88 1.97
C ALA A 40 -20.29 4.35 2.28
N TYR A 41 -20.74 5.24 1.39
CA TYR A 41 -20.71 6.68 1.62
C TYR A 41 -21.79 7.05 2.63
N LYS A 42 -21.46 7.96 3.55
CA LYS A 42 -22.30 8.30 4.71
C LYS A 42 -23.74 8.60 4.28
N SER A 43 -24.69 7.78 4.72
CA SER A 43 -26.09 7.96 4.35
C SER A 43 -26.68 9.20 4.99
N SER A 44 -27.73 9.74 4.37
CA SER A 44 -28.49 10.83 4.96
C SER A 44 -29.24 10.35 6.22
N LEU A 45 -29.64 11.29 7.10
CA LEU A 45 -30.42 10.99 8.30
C LEU A 45 -31.70 10.21 7.92
N GLY A 46 -31.83 8.97 8.39
CA GLY A 46 -32.97 8.09 8.10
C GLY A 46 -32.69 6.90 7.16
N GLU A 47 -31.48 6.80 6.60
CA GLU A 47 -31.07 5.71 5.69
C GLU A 47 -30.07 4.73 6.34
N GLU A 48 -29.86 4.83 7.65
CA GLU A 48 -28.87 4.04 8.43
C GLU A 48 -29.00 2.53 8.20
N LYS A 49 -30.24 2.02 8.08
CA LYS A 49 -30.44 0.59 7.83
C LYS A 49 -29.87 0.18 6.47
N LEU A 50 -30.16 0.93 5.42
CA LEU A 50 -29.68 0.63 4.06
C LEU A 50 -28.15 0.71 4.02
N TYR A 51 -27.58 1.75 4.64
CA TYR A 51 -26.15 1.94 4.79
C TYR A 51 -25.46 0.73 5.43
N ILE A 52 -26.01 0.20 6.52
CA ILE A 52 -25.47 -0.99 7.20
C ILE A 52 -25.59 -2.23 6.31
N GLU A 53 -26.70 -2.43 5.60
CA GLU A 53 -26.83 -3.57 4.67
C GLU A 53 -25.79 -3.50 3.55
N GLU A 54 -25.61 -2.35 2.90
CA GLU A 54 -24.61 -2.16 1.83
C GLU A 54 -23.19 -2.37 2.35
N THR A 55 -22.89 -1.86 3.56
CA THR A 55 -21.60 -2.04 4.23
C THR A 55 -21.33 -3.52 4.49
N VAL A 56 -22.30 -4.25 5.04
CA VAL A 56 -22.20 -5.69 5.33
C VAL A 56 -22.08 -6.49 4.04
N GLU A 57 -22.84 -6.14 2.99
CA GLU A 57 -22.80 -6.79 1.69
C GLU A 57 -21.41 -6.66 1.05
N LYS A 58 -20.86 -5.44 0.97
CA LYS A 58 -19.54 -5.18 0.39
C LYS A 58 -18.42 -5.87 1.18
N ALA A 59 -18.44 -5.79 2.52
CA ALA A 59 -17.47 -6.48 3.36
C ALA A 59 -17.55 -8.01 3.21
N SER A 60 -18.76 -8.56 3.14
CA SER A 60 -19.01 -9.99 2.91
C SER A 60 -18.54 -10.44 1.54
N ASP A 61 -18.74 -9.62 0.51
CA ASP A 61 -18.30 -9.94 -0.83
C ASP A 61 -16.78 -9.97 -0.94
N ILE A 62 -16.09 -8.97 -0.37
CA ILE A 62 -14.62 -8.97 -0.28
C ILE A 62 -14.12 -10.21 0.46
N PHE A 63 -14.72 -10.54 1.61
CA PHE A 63 -14.32 -11.70 2.41
C PHE A 63 -14.46 -13.01 1.62
N ARG A 64 -15.55 -13.19 0.87
CA ARG A 64 -15.79 -14.37 0.03
C ARG A 64 -14.75 -14.54 -1.07
N HIS A 65 -14.18 -13.45 -1.60
CA HIS A 65 -13.13 -13.49 -2.63
C HIS A 65 -11.72 -13.79 -2.07
N LEU A 66 -11.52 -13.81 -0.75
CA LEU A 66 -10.23 -14.16 -0.16
C LEU A 66 -9.93 -15.66 -0.15
N ASP A 67 -10.94 -16.49 -0.41
CA ASP A 67 -10.86 -17.95 -0.42
C ASP A 67 -10.22 -18.52 0.86
N PHE A 68 -10.67 -18.02 2.01
CA PHE A 68 -10.22 -18.50 3.31
C PHE A 68 -10.69 -19.93 3.54
N GLU A 69 -9.75 -20.84 3.78
CA GLU A 69 -10.04 -22.24 4.10
C GLU A 69 -10.46 -22.33 5.58
N GLY A 70 -11.32 -23.30 5.94
CA GLY A 70 -11.98 -23.41 7.25
C GLY A 70 -11.08 -23.73 8.45
N ASP A 71 -9.94 -23.07 8.59
CA ASP A 71 -9.10 -23.04 9.78
C ASP A 71 -8.62 -21.61 10.04
N LEU A 72 -9.44 -20.84 10.76
CA LEU A 72 -9.26 -19.42 10.98
C LEU A 72 -8.81 -19.13 12.42
N LEU A 73 -8.04 -18.07 12.60
CA LEU A 73 -7.95 -17.36 13.86
C LEU A 73 -8.89 -16.14 13.82
N LEU A 74 -9.86 -16.11 14.72
CA LEU A 74 -10.58 -14.89 15.06
C LEU A 74 -9.90 -14.31 16.31
N VAL A 75 -9.33 -13.12 16.16
CA VAL A 75 -8.65 -12.40 17.25
C VAL A 75 -9.52 -11.23 17.66
N TYR A 76 -9.88 -11.21 18.95
CA TYR A 76 -10.52 -10.08 19.59
C TYR A 76 -9.52 -9.38 20.50
N ASP A 77 -9.11 -8.17 20.10
CA ASP A 77 -8.11 -7.36 20.78
C ASP A 77 -8.80 -6.26 21.59
N ASN A 78 -9.14 -6.56 22.85
CA ASN A 78 -9.84 -5.63 23.72
C ASN A 78 -8.87 -4.70 24.44
N ILE A 79 -8.86 -3.43 24.03
CA ILE A 79 -7.89 -2.43 24.48
C ILE A 79 -8.54 -1.43 25.44
N PHE A 80 -9.77 -1.01 25.13
CA PHE A 80 -10.41 0.13 25.80
C PHE A 80 -11.67 -0.25 26.58
N ASN A 81 -12.32 -1.39 26.31
CA ASN A 81 -13.55 -1.76 27.00
C ASN A 81 -13.24 -2.47 28.34
N PRO A 82 -13.54 -1.85 29.50
CA PRO A 82 -13.26 -2.44 30.80
C PRO A 82 -14.17 -3.62 31.16
N ASN A 83 -15.30 -3.79 30.45
CA ASN A 83 -16.29 -4.85 30.70
C ASN A 83 -16.72 -5.56 29.40
N PRO A 84 -15.83 -6.35 28.77
CA PRO A 84 -16.07 -6.96 27.46
C PRO A 84 -16.97 -8.20 27.53
N GLU A 85 -17.65 -8.48 28.65
CA GLU A 85 -18.40 -9.72 28.83
C GLU A 85 -19.52 -9.90 27.79
N LYS A 86 -20.15 -8.81 27.37
CA LYS A 86 -21.24 -8.83 26.40
C LYS A 86 -20.70 -9.16 25.00
N GLU A 87 -19.62 -8.51 24.60
CA GLU A 87 -18.88 -8.72 23.35
C GLU A 87 -18.33 -10.15 23.27
N VAL A 88 -17.71 -10.64 24.35
CA VAL A 88 -17.17 -12.00 24.41
C VAL A 88 -18.27 -13.04 24.23
N LYS A 89 -19.41 -12.89 24.93
CA LYS A 89 -20.56 -13.80 24.79
C LYS A 89 -21.11 -13.79 23.36
N PHE A 90 -21.20 -12.61 22.76
CA PHE A 90 -21.62 -12.49 21.36
C PHE A 90 -20.66 -13.18 20.40
N ILE A 91 -19.36 -12.86 20.49
CA ILE A 91 -18.33 -13.46 19.65
C ILE A 91 -18.36 -14.99 19.78
N GLU A 92 -18.39 -15.53 21.01
CA GLU A 92 -18.46 -16.98 21.21
C GLU A 92 -19.76 -17.61 20.67
N SER A 93 -20.87 -16.87 20.62
CA SER A 93 -22.15 -17.36 20.11
C SER A 93 -22.22 -17.53 18.59
N ILE A 94 -21.38 -16.82 17.84
CA ILE A 94 -21.36 -16.85 16.37
C ILE A 94 -20.30 -17.81 15.79
N LEU A 95 -19.45 -18.41 16.62
CA LEU A 95 -18.36 -19.27 16.16
C LEU A 95 -18.89 -20.63 15.70
N VAL A 96 -18.34 -21.13 14.59
CA VAL A 96 -18.64 -22.46 14.06
C VAL A 96 -17.44 -23.37 14.30
N ASN A 97 -17.69 -24.49 14.97
CA ASN A 97 -16.69 -25.52 15.29
C ASN A 97 -15.42 -24.95 15.96
N LEU A 98 -15.60 -24.37 17.16
CA LEU A 98 -14.49 -23.89 17.98
C LEU A 98 -13.54 -25.04 18.36
N LYS A 99 -12.28 -24.96 17.91
CA LYS A 99 -11.24 -25.96 18.17
C LYS A 99 -10.43 -25.63 19.43
N ARG A 100 -9.94 -24.40 19.51
CA ARG A 100 -9.10 -23.90 20.60
C ARG A 100 -9.47 -22.46 20.93
N LYS A 101 -9.31 -22.07 22.19
CA LYS A 101 -9.37 -20.67 22.60
C LYS A 101 -8.25 -20.36 23.58
N GLU A 102 -7.75 -19.14 23.53
CA GLU A 102 -6.69 -18.65 24.41
C GLU A 102 -6.92 -17.18 24.71
N GLU A 103 -6.54 -16.76 25.92
CA GLU A 103 -6.60 -15.38 26.36
C GLU A 103 -5.28 -15.02 27.03
N TYR A 104 -4.75 -13.85 26.72
CA TYR A 104 -3.61 -13.29 27.43
C TYR A 104 -3.67 -11.76 27.49
N THR A 105 -2.89 -11.20 28.41
CA THR A 105 -2.66 -9.76 28.50
C THR A 105 -1.29 -9.41 27.93
N TYR A 106 -1.15 -8.19 27.42
CA TYR A 106 0.12 -7.60 27.04
C TYR A 106 0.21 -6.16 27.54
N GLU A 107 1.42 -5.64 27.60
CA GLU A 107 1.68 -4.25 28.00
C GLU A 107 1.76 -3.36 26.78
N TRP A 108 1.04 -2.24 26.80
CA TRP A 108 1.09 -1.24 25.75
C TRP A 108 1.13 0.17 26.33
N PHE A 109 2.03 1.00 25.80
CA PHE A 109 2.14 2.40 26.17
C PHE A 109 1.55 3.27 25.06
N TYR A 110 0.86 4.34 25.44
CA TYR A 110 0.58 5.42 24.50
C TYR A 110 1.87 6.00 23.94
N GLU A 111 1.79 6.63 22.76
CA GLU A 111 2.97 7.19 22.06
C GLU A 111 3.70 8.26 22.88
N ASP A 112 3.03 8.90 23.84
CA ASP A 112 3.64 9.87 24.76
C ASP A 112 4.35 9.23 25.96
N GLY A 113 4.28 7.91 26.10
CA GLY A 113 4.90 7.11 27.15
C GLY A 113 4.29 7.27 28.54
N ARG A 114 3.15 7.96 28.68
CA ARG A 114 2.64 8.38 30.00
C ARG A 114 1.72 7.37 30.67
N GLU A 115 1.01 6.58 29.88
CA GLU A 115 0.00 5.66 30.39
C GLU A 115 0.24 4.25 29.86
N LEU A 116 0.38 3.31 30.80
CA LEU A 116 0.48 1.88 30.56
C LEU A 116 -0.92 1.29 30.58
N LEU A 117 -1.34 0.76 29.44
CA LEU A 117 -2.52 -0.07 29.31
C LEU A 117 -2.13 -1.55 29.40
N LYS A 118 -3.08 -2.36 29.87
CA LYS A 118 -2.99 -3.83 29.87
C LYS A 118 -4.13 -4.45 29.07
N PRO A 119 -4.12 -4.31 27.73
CA PRO A 119 -5.16 -4.90 26.90
C PRO A 119 -5.25 -6.41 27.09
N ILE A 120 -6.45 -6.95 26.83
CA ILE A 120 -6.73 -8.37 26.84
C ILE A 120 -6.97 -8.82 25.41
N ARG A 121 -6.16 -9.77 24.93
CA ARG A 121 -6.37 -10.41 23.64
C ARG A 121 -6.96 -11.80 23.81
N ARG A 122 -8.03 -12.07 23.09
CA ARG A 122 -8.67 -13.38 22.97
C ARG A 122 -8.48 -13.90 21.56
N ILE A 123 -8.05 -15.15 21.44
CA ILE A 123 -7.82 -15.81 20.17
C ILE A 123 -8.68 -17.06 20.12
N TYR A 124 -9.44 -17.21 19.05
CA TYR A 124 -10.27 -18.38 18.79
C TYR A 124 -9.79 -19.04 17.50
N GLN A 125 -9.46 -20.33 17.56
CA GLN A 125 -9.29 -21.14 16.36
C GLN A 125 -10.60 -21.83 16.01
N VAL A 126 -11.15 -21.53 14.83
CA VAL A 126 -12.50 -21.93 14.41
C VAL A 126 -12.50 -22.43 12.97
N GLU A 127 -13.52 -23.19 12.58
CA GLU A 127 -13.71 -23.52 11.16
C GLU A 127 -14.45 -22.44 10.38
N GLY A 128 -15.22 -21.60 11.08
CA GLY A 128 -15.93 -20.48 10.51
C GLY A 128 -16.67 -19.70 11.58
N PHE A 129 -17.51 -18.78 11.15
CA PHE A 129 -18.36 -17.96 12.01
C PHE A 129 -19.59 -17.49 11.21
N MET A 130 -20.62 -17.01 11.90
CA MET A 130 -21.77 -16.37 11.27
C MET A 130 -21.35 -14.99 10.72
N MET A 131 -20.85 -14.97 9.49
CA MET A 131 -20.19 -13.81 8.87
C MET A 131 -21.05 -12.55 8.86
N GLU A 132 -22.27 -12.64 8.33
CA GLU A 132 -23.17 -11.48 8.24
C GLU A 132 -23.51 -10.90 9.62
N GLU A 133 -23.66 -11.75 10.63
CA GLU A 133 -23.96 -11.30 12.00
C GLU A 133 -22.76 -10.55 12.60
N LEU A 134 -21.54 -11.10 12.45
CA LEU A 134 -20.33 -10.43 12.92
C LEU A 134 -20.15 -9.06 12.24
N PHE A 135 -20.24 -9.05 10.91
CA PHE A 135 -20.00 -7.85 10.10
C PHE A 135 -21.04 -6.77 10.38
N ARG A 136 -22.29 -7.17 10.60
CA ARG A 136 -23.36 -6.26 11.04
C ARG A 136 -23.06 -5.64 12.39
N GLN A 137 -22.66 -6.43 13.40
CA GLN A 137 -22.37 -5.87 14.73
C GLN A 137 -21.14 -4.97 14.73
N ILE A 138 -20.11 -5.26 13.94
CA ILE A 138 -18.97 -4.34 13.74
C ILE A 138 -19.46 -3.01 13.17
N SER A 139 -20.28 -3.05 12.10
CA SER A 139 -20.80 -1.86 11.43
C SER A 139 -21.72 -1.02 12.32
N LEU A 140 -22.39 -1.64 13.30
CA LEU A 140 -23.31 -0.94 14.21
C LEU A 140 -22.60 -0.24 15.38
N THR A 141 -21.28 -0.41 15.55
CA THR A 141 -20.56 0.10 16.74
C THR A 141 -20.70 1.62 16.92
N ASP A 142 -20.59 2.38 15.83
CA ASP A 142 -20.72 3.85 15.85
C ASP A 142 -22.18 4.34 15.78
N PHE A 143 -23.13 3.39 15.75
CA PHE A 143 -24.57 3.64 15.78
C PHE A 143 -25.15 3.18 17.14
N ALA A 144 -26.46 3.01 17.24
CA ALA A 144 -27.11 2.45 18.43
C ALA A 144 -26.87 0.92 18.58
N GLY A 145 -25.69 0.43 18.21
CA GLY A 145 -25.28 -0.95 18.30
C GLY A 145 -25.14 -1.44 19.73
N ASP A 146 -25.20 -2.76 19.87
CA ASP A 146 -25.18 -3.43 21.17
C ASP A 146 -23.76 -3.68 21.71
N TYR A 147 -22.73 -3.52 20.89
CA TYR A 147 -21.38 -4.00 21.17
C TYR A 147 -20.32 -2.97 20.77
N ASP A 148 -19.24 -2.91 21.55
CA ASP A 148 -18.03 -2.15 21.20
C ASP A 148 -17.00 -3.06 20.51
N LEU A 149 -17.17 -3.21 19.19
CA LEU A 149 -16.31 -4.09 18.35
C LEU A 149 -15.41 -3.33 17.39
N ALA A 150 -15.54 -2.00 17.32
CA ALA A 150 -14.76 -1.16 16.43
C ALA A 150 -13.26 -1.38 16.68
N SER A 151 -12.53 -1.54 15.60
CA SER A 151 -11.08 -1.74 15.56
C SER A 151 -10.54 -2.94 16.35
N SER A 152 -11.42 -3.87 16.75
CA SER A 152 -11.08 -4.90 17.74
C SER A 152 -11.06 -6.33 17.19
N ILE A 153 -11.60 -6.58 15.98
CA ILE A 153 -11.73 -7.93 15.41
C ILE A 153 -10.82 -8.11 14.19
N TYR A 154 -10.05 -9.21 14.19
CA TYR A 154 -9.17 -9.60 13.08
C TYR A 154 -9.45 -11.05 12.73
N ILE A 155 -9.62 -11.33 11.44
CA ILE A 155 -9.82 -12.68 10.94
C ILE A 155 -8.60 -13.06 10.12
N ILE A 156 -7.95 -14.15 10.51
CA ILE A 156 -6.68 -14.59 9.94
C ILE A 156 -6.83 -16.02 9.44
N ASP A 157 -6.55 -16.27 8.17
CA ASP A 157 -6.48 -17.63 7.65
C ASP A 157 -5.16 -18.29 8.05
N LEU A 158 -5.22 -19.44 8.73
CA LEU A 158 -4.02 -20.14 9.18
C LEU A 158 -3.20 -20.73 8.05
N LYS A 159 -3.75 -20.90 6.84
CA LYS A 159 -2.97 -21.41 5.72
C LYS A 159 -2.20 -20.31 5.00
N SER A 160 -2.91 -19.32 4.49
CA SER A 160 -2.34 -18.22 3.71
C SER A 160 -1.73 -17.11 4.57
N LYS A 161 -2.04 -17.09 5.87
CA LYS A 161 -1.62 -16.05 6.83
C LYS A 161 -2.11 -14.65 6.49
N ARG A 162 -3.10 -14.53 5.59
CA ARG A 162 -3.76 -13.29 5.22
C ARG A 162 -4.63 -12.80 6.36
N ILE A 163 -4.73 -11.49 6.53
CA ILE A 163 -5.53 -10.86 7.58
C ILE A 163 -6.62 -10.03 6.93
N PHE A 164 -7.86 -10.28 7.33
CA PHE A 164 -9.02 -9.45 7.07
C PHE A 164 -9.32 -8.66 8.34
N TYR A 165 -9.22 -7.34 8.25
CA TYR A 165 -9.45 -6.43 9.37
C TYR A 165 -10.57 -5.46 9.01
N PHE A 166 -11.78 -5.77 9.46
CA PHE A 166 -12.95 -4.91 9.32
C PHE A 166 -13.08 -4.07 10.58
N TYR A 167 -12.71 -2.80 10.47
CA TYR A 167 -12.48 -1.97 11.65
C TYR A 167 -13.75 -1.24 12.11
N ASP A 168 -14.62 -0.79 11.21
CA ASP A 168 -15.96 -0.26 11.50
C ASP A 168 -16.67 -0.02 10.17
N ASP A 169 -17.85 0.60 10.21
CA ASP A 169 -18.67 0.96 9.06
C ASP A 169 -17.96 1.79 7.98
N ARG A 170 -16.86 2.48 8.31
CA ARG A 170 -16.13 3.30 7.35
C ARG A 170 -15.22 2.47 6.45
N GLY A 171 -14.79 1.29 6.87
CA GLY A 171 -13.95 0.48 6.00
C GLY A 171 -13.25 -0.73 6.61
N LEU A 172 -12.43 -1.34 5.75
CA LEU A 172 -11.65 -2.53 6.08
C LEU A 172 -10.27 -2.52 5.43
N TYR A 173 -9.38 -3.36 5.96
CA TYR A 173 -8.06 -3.65 5.40
C TYR A 173 -7.91 -5.13 5.08
N ILE A 174 -7.35 -5.40 3.90
CA ILE A 174 -6.81 -6.72 3.54
C ILE A 174 -5.30 -6.64 3.59
N ILE A 175 -4.68 -7.53 4.36
CA ILE A 175 -3.25 -7.57 4.55
C ILE A 175 -2.74 -8.94 4.09
N ALA A 176 -1.71 -8.94 3.25
CA ALA A 176 -1.06 -10.14 2.77
C ALA A 176 0.44 -9.91 2.59
N ARG A 177 1.24 -10.97 2.72
CA ARG A 177 2.70 -10.92 2.52
C ARG A 177 3.09 -10.89 1.06
N GLU A 178 2.25 -11.51 0.22
CA GLU A 178 2.45 -11.59 -1.22
C GLU A 178 1.65 -10.49 -1.91
N GLU A 179 2.36 -9.59 -2.60
CA GLU A 179 1.75 -8.47 -3.30
C GLU A 179 0.77 -8.94 -4.38
N LYS A 180 1.10 -10.05 -5.04
CA LYS A 180 0.26 -10.67 -6.08
C LYS A 180 -1.16 -10.97 -5.59
N VAL A 181 -1.32 -11.46 -4.36
CA VAL A 181 -2.63 -11.76 -3.77
C VAL A 181 -3.51 -10.51 -3.71
N LEU A 182 -2.93 -9.40 -3.24
CA LEU A 182 -3.63 -8.12 -3.15
C LEU A 182 -3.94 -7.58 -4.54
N LYS A 183 -2.99 -7.70 -5.47
CA LYS A 183 -3.19 -7.26 -6.85
C LYS A 183 -4.31 -8.03 -7.54
N ASP A 184 -4.29 -9.37 -7.45
CA ASP A 184 -5.31 -10.23 -8.06
C ASP A 184 -6.69 -9.89 -7.48
N LEU A 185 -6.78 -9.67 -6.16
CA LEU A 185 -8.03 -9.22 -5.53
C LEU A 185 -8.48 -7.83 -6.01
N TRP A 186 -7.56 -6.88 -6.13
CA TRP A 186 -7.87 -5.55 -6.64
C TRP A 186 -8.28 -5.59 -8.12
N GLU A 187 -7.68 -6.45 -8.94
CA GLU A 187 -8.08 -6.63 -10.34
C GLU A 187 -9.46 -7.31 -10.48
N MET A 188 -9.81 -8.22 -9.56
CA MET A 188 -11.14 -8.85 -9.52
C MET A 188 -12.24 -7.89 -9.07
N LEU A 189 -11.93 -6.99 -8.13
CA LEU A 189 -12.87 -6.03 -7.54
C LEU A 189 -12.30 -4.59 -7.66
N PRO A 190 -12.13 -4.06 -8.90
CA PRO A 190 -11.43 -2.80 -9.13
C PRO A 190 -12.11 -1.61 -8.48
N GLU A 191 -13.43 -1.65 -8.44
CA GLU A 191 -14.23 -0.59 -7.82
C GLU A 191 -14.13 -0.65 -6.30
N TYR A 192 -13.87 -1.79 -5.65
CA TYR A 192 -14.02 -1.88 -4.19
C TYR A 192 -12.86 -1.28 -3.39
N PHE A 193 -11.72 -1.01 -4.02
CA PHE A 193 -10.53 -0.59 -3.32
C PHE A 193 -10.09 0.79 -3.77
N PHE A 194 -9.79 1.62 -2.78
CA PHE A 194 -9.27 2.98 -2.97
C PHE A 194 -10.21 3.96 -3.72
N GLU A 195 -11.53 3.75 -3.66
CA GLU A 195 -12.56 4.61 -4.29
C GLU A 195 -12.37 6.11 -4.00
N ASP A 196 -11.94 6.47 -2.79
CA ASP A 196 -11.82 7.89 -2.39
C ASP A 196 -10.39 8.45 -2.56
N CYS A 197 -9.48 7.69 -3.15
CA CYS A 197 -8.06 8.05 -3.22
C CYS A 197 -7.67 8.38 -4.66
N HIS A 198 -8.20 9.49 -5.20
CA HIS A 198 -8.02 9.84 -6.60
C HIS A 198 -6.86 10.79 -6.88
N ASP A 199 -6.08 11.21 -5.92
CA ASP A 199 -5.47 12.54 -6.01
C ASP A 199 -4.06 12.64 -6.59
N PHE A 200 -3.44 11.53 -7.00
CA PHE A 200 -2.10 11.56 -7.62
C PHE A 200 -2.09 10.80 -8.92
N GLU A 201 -1.70 11.49 -9.98
CA GLU A 201 -1.68 10.98 -11.33
C GLU A 201 -0.62 11.70 -12.15
N ILE A 202 0.15 10.96 -12.94
CA ILE A 202 1.16 11.48 -13.85
C ILE A 202 0.73 11.15 -15.28
N GLN A 203 0.14 12.12 -15.95
CA GLN A 203 -0.25 11.97 -17.36
C GLN A 203 0.85 12.49 -18.28
N ILE A 204 1.30 11.62 -19.18
CA ILE A 204 2.17 12.02 -20.29
C ILE A 204 1.28 12.48 -21.45
N LYS A 205 1.41 13.74 -21.85
CA LYS A 205 0.68 14.31 -22.99
C LYS A 205 1.40 14.08 -24.30
N GLU A 206 2.73 14.23 -24.27
CA GLU A 206 3.57 14.06 -25.42
C GLU A 206 4.94 13.53 -25.01
N LEU A 207 5.54 12.70 -25.86
CA LEU A 207 6.90 12.19 -25.74
C LEU A 207 7.67 12.54 -27.00
N TYR A 208 8.89 13.04 -26.84
CA TYR A 208 9.71 13.48 -27.96
C TYR A 208 11.21 13.39 -27.64
N TRP A 209 12.00 13.25 -28.70
CA TRP A 209 13.45 13.46 -28.65
C TRP A 209 13.76 14.96 -28.61
N ILE A 210 14.95 15.33 -28.14
CA ILE A 210 15.36 16.72 -27.94
C ILE A 210 15.27 17.60 -29.21
N ASP A 211 15.43 16.99 -30.39
CA ASP A 211 15.38 17.67 -31.68
C ASP A 211 13.99 17.63 -32.36
N GLY A 212 13.01 16.99 -31.73
CA GLY A 212 11.66 16.81 -32.25
C GLY A 212 11.56 15.86 -33.45
N SER A 213 12.62 15.12 -33.79
CA SER A 213 12.55 14.09 -34.82
C SER A 213 11.78 12.85 -34.35
N ASP A 214 11.41 11.96 -35.28
CA ASP A 214 10.71 10.72 -34.93
C ASP A 214 11.65 9.69 -34.26
N ASP A 215 12.96 9.73 -34.55
CA ASP A 215 13.93 8.72 -34.11
C ASP A 215 15.36 9.26 -34.07
N ASN A 216 15.64 10.22 -33.17
CA ASN A 216 17.02 10.67 -32.93
C ASN A 216 17.79 9.57 -32.18
N LYS A 217 18.61 8.80 -32.90
CA LYS A 217 19.32 7.65 -32.32
C LYS A 217 20.47 8.01 -31.38
N GLU A 218 20.97 9.23 -31.43
CA GLU A 218 22.04 9.72 -30.57
C GLU A 218 21.49 10.31 -29.26
N ASP A 219 20.21 10.70 -29.25
CA ASP A 219 19.54 11.10 -28.02
C ASP A 219 19.21 9.87 -27.16
N LEU A 220 19.84 9.85 -25.98
CA LEU A 220 19.69 8.79 -24.98
C LEU A 220 18.62 9.16 -23.94
N CYS A 221 18.25 10.45 -23.86
CA CYS A 221 17.28 10.95 -22.93
C CYS A 221 15.92 11.08 -23.63
N LEU A 222 14.86 10.74 -22.91
CA LEU A 222 13.50 11.00 -23.39
C LEU A 222 12.96 12.23 -22.70
N HIS A 223 12.30 13.08 -23.46
CA HIS A 223 11.62 14.28 -23.00
C HIS A 223 10.11 14.13 -23.19
N GLY A 224 9.34 14.92 -22.45
CA GLY A 224 7.90 14.88 -22.61
C GLY A 224 7.19 15.93 -21.78
N ASP A 225 5.95 16.19 -22.18
CA ASP A 225 5.07 17.14 -21.51
C ASP A 225 4.17 16.38 -20.55
N LEU A 226 4.21 16.75 -19.27
CA LEU A 226 3.45 16.13 -18.20
C LEU A 226 2.33 17.04 -17.71
N GLU A 227 1.19 16.44 -17.39
CA GLU A 227 0.23 16.99 -16.44
C GLU A 227 0.23 16.09 -15.21
N ILE A 228 0.69 16.63 -14.08
CA ILE A 228 0.75 15.92 -12.80
C ILE A 228 -0.36 16.46 -11.91
N ARG A 229 -1.30 15.60 -11.54
CA ARG A 229 -2.35 15.95 -10.59
C ARG A 229 -1.89 15.62 -9.18
N LEU A 230 -2.07 16.57 -8.27
CA LEU A 230 -1.84 16.40 -6.84
C LEU A 230 -3.00 17.06 -6.07
N ASN A 231 -3.90 16.26 -5.50
CA ASN A 231 -5.20 16.72 -5.00
C ASN A 231 -5.98 17.43 -6.12
N ASP A 232 -6.48 18.62 -5.85
CA ASP A 232 -7.20 19.47 -6.81
C ASP A 232 -6.27 20.26 -7.74
N GLU A 233 -4.95 20.21 -7.51
CA GLU A 233 -3.98 20.98 -8.29
C GLU A 233 -3.47 20.18 -9.50
N ILE A 234 -3.32 20.87 -10.62
CA ILE A 234 -2.74 20.31 -11.85
C ILE A 234 -1.48 21.10 -12.19
N ILE A 235 -0.34 20.41 -12.15
CA ILE A 235 0.98 20.96 -12.44
C ILE A 235 1.38 20.54 -13.85
N LYS A 236 1.67 21.52 -14.71
CA LYS A 236 2.15 21.27 -16.08
C LYS A 236 3.65 21.48 -16.14
N TYR A 237 4.38 20.48 -16.61
CA TYR A 237 5.84 20.55 -16.66
C TYR A 237 6.44 19.64 -17.73
N SER A 238 7.55 20.07 -18.32
CA SER A 238 8.24 19.34 -19.40
C SER A 238 9.64 18.90 -18.97
N PRO A 239 9.78 17.76 -18.25
CA PRO A 239 11.08 17.26 -17.81
C PRO A 239 11.77 16.35 -18.85
N THR A 240 13.01 15.97 -18.55
CA THR A 240 13.59 14.70 -19.03
C THR A 240 12.88 13.54 -18.35
N VAL A 241 11.86 12.99 -19.00
CA VAL A 241 11.00 11.93 -18.45
C VAL A 241 11.74 10.63 -18.18
N SER A 242 12.81 10.29 -18.91
CA SER A 242 13.62 9.10 -18.62
C SER A 242 14.35 9.22 -17.28
N ALA A 243 14.89 10.40 -16.96
CA ALA A 243 15.52 10.67 -15.68
C ALA A 243 14.49 10.72 -14.54
N ALA A 244 13.34 11.37 -14.77
CA ALA A 244 12.22 11.37 -13.82
C ALA A 244 11.73 9.94 -13.53
N GLY A 245 11.61 9.10 -14.56
CA GLY A 245 11.21 7.70 -14.44
C GLY A 245 12.15 6.90 -13.55
N LEU A 246 13.47 7.03 -13.73
CA LEU A 246 14.42 6.33 -12.88
C LEU A 246 14.29 6.77 -11.41
N ARG A 247 14.11 8.07 -11.16
CA ARG A 247 13.97 8.61 -9.80
C ARG A 247 12.65 8.17 -9.16
N LEU A 248 11.56 8.12 -9.90
CA LEU A 248 10.28 7.56 -9.44
C LEU A 248 10.40 6.06 -9.16
N LEU A 249 11.11 5.28 -9.98
CA LEU A 249 11.38 3.87 -9.70
C LEU A 249 12.16 3.67 -8.39
N ARG A 250 13.19 4.49 -8.14
CA ARG A 250 13.91 4.50 -6.85
C ARG A 250 12.97 4.79 -5.68
N SER A 251 12.08 5.78 -5.87
CA SER A 251 11.13 6.19 -4.85
C SER A 251 10.07 5.14 -4.48
N LEU A 252 10.00 3.99 -5.16
CA LEU A 252 9.19 2.85 -4.70
C LEU A 252 9.81 2.14 -3.47
N PHE A 253 11.10 2.35 -3.25
CA PHE A 253 11.88 1.63 -2.24
C PHE A 253 12.52 2.55 -1.22
N ASP A 254 12.87 3.77 -1.63
CA ASP A 254 13.61 4.72 -0.82
C ASP A 254 12.85 6.05 -0.73
N ASP A 255 13.02 6.75 0.39
CA ASP A 255 12.54 8.13 0.52
C ASP A 255 13.33 9.04 -0.43
N HIS A 256 12.65 10.05 -0.95
CA HIS A 256 13.24 11.14 -1.71
C HIS A 256 13.01 12.45 -0.97
N GLN A 257 14.04 13.27 -0.82
CA GLN A 257 13.96 14.51 -0.04
C GLN A 257 14.27 15.69 -0.94
N GLU A 258 13.32 16.62 -1.03
CA GLU A 258 13.47 17.85 -1.78
C GLU A 258 14.74 18.61 -1.34
N GLY A 259 15.46 19.16 -2.33
CA GLY A 259 16.66 19.97 -2.12
C GLY A 259 17.87 19.17 -1.66
N LYS A 260 17.75 17.84 -1.49
CA LYS A 260 18.86 16.93 -1.22
C LYS A 260 19.14 16.07 -2.45
N GLY A 261 19.98 16.59 -3.33
CA GLY A 261 20.40 15.90 -4.55
C GLY A 261 19.68 16.45 -5.78
N ASN A 262 19.36 15.58 -6.73
CA ASN A 262 18.78 15.98 -7.99
C ASN A 262 17.23 15.91 -7.97
N HIS A 263 16.58 16.86 -8.67
CA HIS A 263 15.13 17.05 -8.69
C HIS A 263 14.33 15.77 -9.04
N LEU A 264 13.19 15.49 -8.42
CA LEU A 264 12.37 14.32 -8.79
C LEU A 264 11.99 14.33 -10.30
N PHE A 265 11.63 15.50 -10.84
CA PHE A 265 11.41 15.75 -12.26
C PHE A 265 12.42 16.80 -12.76
N PRO A 266 13.59 16.38 -13.28
CA PRO A 266 14.61 17.32 -13.73
C PRO A 266 14.24 18.00 -15.07
N CYS A 267 14.64 19.26 -15.22
CA CYS A 267 14.59 19.95 -16.51
C CYS A 267 15.47 19.26 -17.56
N CYS A 268 16.67 18.80 -17.16
CA CYS A 268 17.59 18.07 -18.02
C CYS A 268 18.41 17.02 -17.25
N GLY A 269 18.95 16.03 -17.97
CA GLY A 269 19.91 15.05 -17.47
C GLY A 269 21.23 15.11 -18.23
N ASN A 270 21.94 16.24 -18.12
CA ASN A 270 23.13 16.56 -18.93
C ASN A 270 24.27 15.53 -18.81
N THR A 271 24.39 14.87 -17.66
CA THR A 271 25.52 13.94 -17.41
C THR A 271 25.02 12.71 -16.68
N MET A 272 25.44 11.54 -17.15
CA MET A 272 25.21 10.25 -16.49
C MET A 272 26.56 9.69 -16.01
N LEU A 273 26.70 9.45 -14.71
CA LEU A 273 27.92 8.90 -14.12
C LEU A 273 27.62 7.54 -13.51
N ALA A 274 28.24 6.49 -14.05
CA ALA A 274 28.16 5.17 -13.46
C ALA A 274 28.88 5.12 -12.10
N ASN A 275 28.35 4.35 -11.16
CA ASN A 275 29.12 3.93 -9.99
C ASN A 275 30.21 2.92 -10.39
N LYS A 276 31.12 2.63 -9.45
CA LYS A 276 32.24 1.71 -9.68
C LYS A 276 31.80 0.31 -10.11
N GLU A 277 30.64 -0.14 -9.63
CA GLU A 277 30.07 -1.44 -9.94
C GLU A 277 29.28 -1.47 -11.27
N GLY A 278 29.10 -0.31 -11.91
CA GLY A 278 28.37 -0.17 -13.18
C GLY A 278 26.92 -0.66 -13.10
N ASN A 279 26.27 -0.49 -11.95
CA ASN A 279 24.89 -0.93 -11.71
C ASN A 279 23.98 0.16 -11.13
N LYS A 280 24.52 1.35 -10.90
CA LYS A 280 23.78 2.55 -10.52
C LYS A 280 24.32 3.74 -11.29
N VAL A 281 23.45 4.70 -11.59
CA VAL A 281 23.81 5.92 -12.31
C VAL A 281 23.48 7.16 -11.49
N GLU A 282 24.38 8.13 -11.44
CA GLU A 282 24.01 9.49 -11.02
C GLU A 282 23.70 10.32 -12.27
N ILE A 283 22.49 10.86 -12.34
CA ILE A 283 22.06 11.73 -13.43
C ILE A 283 22.12 13.16 -12.91
N ILE A 284 22.99 14.00 -13.49
CA ILE A 284 23.20 15.39 -13.07
C ILE A 284 22.56 16.32 -14.10
N GLY A 285 21.70 17.21 -13.63
CA GLY A 285 21.00 18.22 -14.42
C GLY A 285 21.41 19.65 -14.08
N CYS A 286 20.69 20.62 -14.63
CA CYS A 286 20.74 22.00 -14.15
C CYS A 286 20.01 22.15 -12.80
N ASP A 287 20.06 23.36 -12.25
CA ASP A 287 19.35 23.74 -11.02
C ASP A 287 17.85 24.01 -11.22
N GLN A 288 17.29 23.64 -12.38
CA GLN A 288 15.87 23.75 -12.70
C GLN A 288 15.20 22.37 -12.69
N GLY A 289 14.00 22.30 -12.14
CA GLY A 289 13.27 21.04 -11.98
C GLY A 289 12.07 21.20 -11.06
N LEU A 290 11.15 20.24 -11.08
CA LEU A 290 10.23 20.04 -9.97
C LEU A 290 10.83 19.01 -9.03
N ASP A 291 10.94 19.36 -7.76
CA ASP A 291 11.47 18.47 -6.74
C ASP A 291 10.52 18.43 -5.55
N TRP A 292 10.07 17.23 -5.21
CA TRP A 292 9.09 17.00 -4.16
C TRP A 292 9.62 15.95 -3.23
N SER A 293 9.26 16.00 -1.95
CA SER A 293 9.63 14.92 -1.03
C SER A 293 8.66 13.74 -1.14
N ILE A 294 9.21 12.52 -1.20
CA ILE A 294 8.47 11.25 -1.12
C ILE A 294 8.88 10.55 0.17
N LYS A 295 7.93 10.34 1.08
CA LYS A 295 8.18 9.78 2.41
C LYS A 295 7.33 8.53 2.64
N HIS A 296 7.95 7.43 3.06
CA HIS A 296 7.27 6.18 3.36
C HIS A 296 7.03 6.02 4.85
N LYS A 297 5.79 5.77 5.25
CA LYS A 297 5.48 5.46 6.65
C LYS A 297 4.22 4.61 6.75
N ASN A 298 4.28 3.50 7.49
CA ASN A 298 3.11 2.68 7.85
C ASN A 298 2.29 2.24 6.62
N GLY A 299 2.96 1.82 5.55
CA GLY A 299 2.35 1.43 4.28
C GLY A 299 1.65 2.54 3.50
N LEU A 300 1.93 3.79 3.85
CA LEU A 300 1.53 4.97 3.12
C LEU A 300 2.76 5.64 2.49
N VAL A 301 2.52 6.34 1.40
CA VAL A 301 3.47 7.20 0.71
C VAL A 301 2.92 8.62 0.77
N THR A 302 3.70 9.53 1.36
CA THR A 302 3.37 10.95 1.43
C THR A 302 4.18 11.69 0.38
N ILE A 303 3.48 12.43 -0.49
CA ILE A 303 4.08 13.33 -1.48
C ILE A 303 3.91 14.75 -0.97
N GLU A 304 5.01 15.50 -0.89
CA GLU A 304 5.06 16.86 -0.34
C GLU A 304 5.77 17.74 -1.37
N ALA A 305 4.99 18.53 -2.11
CA ALA A 305 5.50 19.45 -3.11
C ALA A 305 5.86 20.82 -2.51
N ASP A 306 5.11 21.26 -1.50
CA ASP A 306 5.45 22.38 -0.62
C ASP A 306 4.66 22.27 0.72
N GLU A 307 4.75 23.29 1.59
CA GLU A 307 4.06 23.31 2.89
C GLU A 307 2.52 23.20 2.81
N ASN A 308 1.92 23.69 1.70
CA ASN A 308 0.48 23.71 1.48
C ASN A 308 0.02 22.61 0.51
N LEU A 309 0.93 22.08 -0.30
CA LEU A 309 0.64 21.07 -1.31
C LEU A 309 1.23 19.71 -0.91
N LYS A 310 0.44 18.96 -0.15
CA LYS A 310 0.79 17.65 0.40
C LYS A 310 -0.36 16.67 0.26
N THR A 311 -0.03 15.40 0.03
CA THR A 311 -1.00 14.33 -0.08
C THR A 311 -0.43 12.99 0.37
N THR A 312 -1.27 11.99 0.60
CA THR A 312 -0.86 10.69 1.12
C THR A 312 -1.68 9.56 0.53
N TYR A 313 -1.01 8.51 0.06
CA TYR A 313 -1.62 7.37 -0.63
C TYR A 313 -1.19 6.05 -0.02
N TYR A 314 -1.96 5.00 -0.33
CA TYR A 314 -1.49 3.64 -0.12
C TYR A 314 -0.33 3.31 -1.07
N TYR A 315 0.67 2.59 -0.55
CA TYR A 315 1.85 2.23 -1.33
C TYR A 315 1.51 1.55 -2.67
N LEU A 316 0.50 0.67 -2.70
CA LEU A 316 0.10 -0.03 -3.92
C LEU A 316 -0.48 0.90 -4.99
N GLN A 317 -1.17 1.97 -4.60
CA GLN A 317 -1.65 2.99 -5.53
C GLN A 317 -0.49 3.79 -6.11
N TYR A 318 0.40 4.29 -5.24
CA TYR A 318 1.61 5.01 -5.66
C TYR A 318 2.44 4.17 -6.65
N LYS A 319 2.65 2.90 -6.30
CA LYS A 319 3.38 1.94 -7.14
C LYS A 319 2.69 1.74 -8.49
N LYS A 320 1.36 1.57 -8.53
CA LYS A 320 0.60 1.41 -9.78
C LYS A 320 0.79 2.63 -10.67
N GLU A 321 0.72 3.83 -10.13
CA GLU A 321 0.87 5.07 -10.89
C GLU A 321 2.28 5.24 -11.46
N VAL A 322 3.30 5.03 -10.62
CA VAL A 322 4.71 5.03 -11.08
C VAL A 322 4.90 4.01 -12.20
N LEU A 323 4.42 2.77 -12.03
CA LEU A 323 4.60 1.73 -13.05
C LEU A 323 3.83 2.02 -14.35
N ASN A 324 2.68 2.70 -14.28
CA ASN A 324 1.97 3.18 -15.47
C ASN A 324 2.78 4.23 -16.24
N PHE A 325 3.38 5.19 -15.53
CA PHE A 325 4.28 6.18 -16.12
C PHE A 325 5.50 5.52 -16.78
N ILE A 326 6.15 4.59 -16.07
CA ILE A 326 7.31 3.83 -16.57
C ILE A 326 6.99 3.01 -17.81
N LYS A 327 5.81 2.37 -17.84
CA LYS A 327 5.37 1.58 -18.99
C LYS A 327 5.25 2.44 -20.26
N GLN A 328 4.73 3.66 -20.16
CA GLN A 328 4.59 4.56 -21.31
C GLN A 328 5.95 4.95 -21.89
N ILE A 329 6.94 5.21 -21.02
CA ILE A 329 8.33 5.47 -21.43
C ILE A 329 8.93 4.24 -22.14
N GLU A 330 8.79 3.05 -21.55
CA GLU A 330 9.29 1.80 -22.14
C GLU A 330 8.64 1.52 -23.51
N ASP A 331 7.34 1.76 -23.65
CA ASP A 331 6.60 1.55 -24.90
C ASP A 331 7.01 2.54 -25.99
N PHE A 332 7.49 3.73 -25.64
CA PHE A 332 8.11 4.66 -26.58
C PHE A 332 9.48 4.16 -27.04
N TYR A 333 10.39 3.82 -26.12
CA TYR A 333 11.71 3.28 -26.47
C TYR A 333 11.64 1.99 -27.31
N LYS A 334 10.66 1.11 -27.07
CA LYS A 334 10.47 -0.11 -27.88
C LYS A 334 10.13 0.15 -29.35
N LYS A 335 9.52 1.30 -29.66
CA LYS A 335 9.18 1.71 -31.03
C LYS A 335 10.33 2.41 -31.74
N ALA A 336 11.28 2.93 -30.96
CA ALA A 336 12.45 3.64 -31.46
C ALA A 336 13.49 2.68 -32.04
N GLY A 337 14.38 3.20 -32.89
CA GLY A 337 15.53 2.45 -33.38
C GLY A 337 16.55 2.14 -32.28
N GLU A 338 17.48 1.24 -32.55
CA GLU A 338 18.61 0.98 -31.67
C GLU A 338 19.40 2.29 -31.41
N ARG A 339 19.67 2.58 -30.13
CA ARG A 339 20.42 3.77 -29.70
C ARG A 339 21.89 3.65 -30.12
N ILE A 340 22.44 4.72 -30.64
CA ILE A 340 23.89 4.84 -30.89
C ILE A 340 24.54 5.18 -29.55
N LEU A 341 25.43 4.30 -29.09
CA LEU A 341 26.15 4.53 -27.84
C LEU A 341 27.22 5.62 -28.04
N PRO A 342 27.47 6.47 -27.03
CA PRO A 342 28.54 7.45 -27.07
C PRO A 342 29.91 6.81 -27.31
N GLU A 343 30.78 7.51 -28.03
CA GLU A 343 32.19 7.11 -28.17
C GLU A 343 32.97 7.37 -26.88
N ASP A 344 32.59 8.40 -26.13
CA ASP A 344 33.16 8.70 -24.82
C ASP A 344 32.83 7.58 -23.83
N GLU A 345 33.87 7.07 -23.16
CA GLU A 345 33.76 5.93 -22.27
C GLU A 345 32.88 6.24 -21.05
N ILE A 346 32.98 7.45 -20.49
CA ILE A 346 32.23 7.86 -19.30
C ILE A 346 30.74 7.96 -19.65
N ASP A 347 30.41 8.62 -20.75
CA ASP A 347 29.01 8.77 -21.18
C ASP A 347 28.39 7.41 -21.54
N ARG A 348 29.14 6.54 -22.23
CA ARG A 348 28.71 5.18 -22.57
C ARG A 348 28.46 4.35 -21.32
N GLU A 349 29.39 4.35 -20.37
CA GLU A 349 29.23 3.61 -19.11
C GLU A 349 28.07 4.14 -18.28
N GLY A 350 27.90 5.46 -18.21
CA GLY A 350 26.77 6.11 -17.56
C GLY A 350 25.42 5.64 -18.11
N TYR A 351 25.28 5.62 -19.44
CA TYR A 351 24.06 5.14 -20.08
C TYR A 351 23.81 3.64 -19.87
N LEU A 352 24.85 2.80 -19.95
CA LEU A 352 24.70 1.37 -19.66
C LEU A 352 24.29 1.11 -18.21
N ALA A 353 24.85 1.87 -17.26
CA ALA A 353 24.45 1.82 -15.86
C ALA A 353 23.00 2.28 -15.65
N PHE A 354 22.55 3.32 -16.37
CA PHE A 354 21.15 3.75 -16.40
C PHE A 354 20.23 2.61 -16.84
N CYS A 355 20.50 1.98 -17.98
CA CYS A 355 19.68 0.89 -18.49
C CYS A 355 19.62 -0.30 -17.53
N LYS A 356 20.75 -0.64 -16.91
CA LYS A 356 20.84 -1.74 -15.95
C LYS A 356 20.06 -1.43 -14.68
N GLU A 357 20.26 -0.26 -14.09
CA GLU A 357 19.54 0.13 -12.87
C GLU A 357 18.03 0.22 -13.13
N TRP A 358 17.61 0.80 -14.26
CA TRP A 358 16.21 0.83 -14.67
C TRP A 358 15.62 -0.57 -14.69
N LYS A 359 16.29 -1.51 -15.35
CA LYS A 359 15.86 -2.91 -15.45
C LYS A 359 15.81 -3.57 -14.07
N ASP A 360 16.84 -3.41 -13.24
CA ASP A 360 16.92 -4.00 -11.90
C ASP A 360 15.79 -3.48 -10.99
N LEU A 361 15.52 -2.17 -11.01
CA LEU A 361 14.42 -1.57 -10.26
C LEU A 361 13.06 -2.02 -10.79
N LYS A 362 12.91 -2.13 -12.13
CA LYS A 362 11.70 -2.67 -12.75
C LYS A 362 11.47 -4.12 -12.35
N GLU A 363 12.48 -4.97 -12.37
CA GLU A 363 12.38 -6.37 -11.95
C GLU A 363 12.09 -6.48 -10.45
N LYS A 364 12.72 -5.66 -9.62
CA LYS A 364 12.42 -5.57 -8.18
C LYS A 364 11.00 -5.08 -7.89
N SER A 365 10.46 -4.22 -8.76
CA SER A 365 9.09 -3.73 -8.69
C SER A 365 8.08 -4.70 -9.33
N ALA A 366 8.54 -5.56 -10.23
CA ALA A 366 7.73 -6.61 -10.84
C ALA A 366 7.45 -7.68 -9.78
N TRP A 367 6.23 -8.20 -9.84
CA TRP A 367 5.65 -9.14 -8.89
C TRP A 367 6.59 -10.34 -8.65
N ILE A 368 7.16 -10.43 -7.44
CA ILE A 368 7.67 -11.70 -6.90
C ILE A 368 6.48 -12.50 -6.39
#